data_AF-A0A5J4ZSA9-F1
#
_entry.id   AF-A0A5J4ZSA9-F1
#
_cell.length_a   1.000
_cell.length_b   1.000
_cell.length_c   1.000
_cell.angle_alpha   90.00
_cell.angle_beta   90.00
_cell.angle_gamma   90.00
#
_symmetry.space_group_name_H-M   'P 1'
#
loop_
_entity.id
_entity.type
_entity.pdbx_description
1 polymer ?
#
loop_
_entity_poly.entity_id
_entity_poly.type
_entity_poly.pdbx_seq_one_letter_code
_entity_poly.pdbx_strand_id
1 'polypeptide(L)'
;MLVVPWRQSVTSTELCIEDEEHTLLQLKKELKDVESSIMVLNANLEELNQRKANACCSMQHLRERNWKEGANNVVRRLLPLLESLKDMERQESDFQSHCNAVRSKLQADINELEKLVSSGNDDESLFNGLSHSLHDSIERLNSAKRELATKLREIVLLKRKLDDVPTQAELIQYERRFSELYANIQGKHRQTRKYYATFNALLEIKELMLKETSLLNSISSQFQDAITSTAGRTKLIDSMDGIVKGTQQKLEKVQLVLQAEQKVCDGLKERYAAAIAEQRHGYSLLKAFQEECAKNEYLRSQTSEILP
;
A
#
# COMPACT_ATOMS: atom_id res chain seq x y z
N MET A 1 -45.65 73.54 -33.00
CA MET A 1 -44.44 72.73 -32.72
C MET A 1 -43.95 73.12 -31.34
N LEU A 2 -43.97 72.23 -30.33
CA LEU A 2 -43.27 72.34 -29.01
C LEU A 2 -43.99 71.43 -27.98
N VAL A 3 -43.92 70.09 -28.14
CA VAL A 3 -44.39 69.12 -27.09
C VAL A 3 -43.36 67.98 -26.88
N VAL A 4 -42.23 67.98 -27.60
CA VAL A 4 -41.33 66.82 -27.67
C VAL A 4 -40.20 66.78 -26.60
N PRO A 5 -39.66 67.88 -26.04
CA PRO A 5 -38.46 67.79 -25.19
C PRO A 5 -38.67 67.23 -23.77
N TRP A 6 -39.80 67.53 -23.11
CA TRP A 6 -40.00 67.18 -21.69
C TRP A 6 -40.33 65.70 -21.44
N ARG A 7 -41.04 65.04 -22.37
CA ARG A 7 -41.31 63.59 -22.27
C ARG A 7 -40.04 62.75 -22.43
N GLN A 8 -39.12 63.17 -23.30
CA GLN A 8 -37.86 62.45 -23.53
C GLN A 8 -36.90 62.53 -22.33
N SER A 9 -36.89 63.65 -21.59
CA SER A 9 -36.04 63.81 -20.42
C SER A 9 -36.51 62.98 -19.22
N VAL A 10 -37.82 62.89 -18.98
CA VAL A 10 -38.39 62.08 -17.88
C VAL A 10 -38.20 60.58 -18.15
N THR A 11 -38.44 60.13 -19.39
CA THR A 11 -38.17 58.75 -19.77
C THR A 11 -36.68 58.40 -19.70
N SER A 12 -35.78 59.35 -19.96
CA SER A 12 -34.34 59.12 -19.85
C SER A 12 -33.87 59.02 -18.41
N THR A 13 -34.48 59.75 -17.47
CA THR A 13 -34.17 59.64 -16.04
C THR A 13 -34.79 58.38 -15.41
N GLU A 14 -35.99 57.97 -15.84
CA GLU A 14 -36.61 56.72 -15.39
C GLU A 14 -35.85 55.49 -15.89
N LEU A 15 -35.39 55.48 -17.16
CA LEU A 15 -34.53 54.41 -17.69
C LEU A 15 -33.19 54.32 -16.92
N CYS A 16 -32.65 55.46 -16.51
CA CYS A 16 -31.36 55.51 -15.80
C CYS A 16 -31.49 55.01 -14.34
N ILE A 17 -32.64 55.25 -13.69
CA ILE A 17 -32.94 54.73 -12.36
C ILE A 17 -33.22 53.22 -12.40
N GLU A 18 -33.92 52.73 -13.43
CA GLU A 18 -34.15 51.28 -13.59
C GLU A 18 -32.84 50.51 -13.84
N ASP A 19 -31.91 51.06 -14.63
CA ASP A 19 -30.57 50.49 -14.82
C ASP A 19 -29.73 50.51 -13.53
N GLU A 20 -29.82 51.57 -12.72
CA GLU A 20 -29.15 51.66 -11.41
C GLU A 20 -29.75 50.67 -10.39
N GLU A 21 -31.06 50.45 -10.39
CA GLU A 21 -31.70 49.44 -9.53
C GLU A 21 -31.33 48.01 -9.95
N HIS A 22 -31.24 47.76 -11.26
CA HIS A 22 -30.86 46.45 -11.79
C HIS A 22 -29.39 46.12 -11.47
N THR A 23 -28.49 47.11 -11.54
CA THR A 23 -27.09 46.96 -11.14
C THR A 23 -26.94 46.79 -9.63
N LEU A 24 -27.73 47.48 -8.81
CA LEU A 24 -27.76 47.27 -7.35
C LEU A 24 -28.25 45.87 -6.97
N LEU A 25 -29.29 45.36 -7.64
CA LEU A 25 -29.79 43.99 -7.45
C LEU A 25 -28.74 42.94 -7.82
N GLN A 26 -27.99 43.19 -8.89
CA GLN A 26 -26.93 42.31 -9.35
C GLN A 26 -25.74 42.30 -8.37
N LEU A 27 -25.29 43.47 -7.90
CA LEU A 27 -24.26 43.59 -6.87
C LEU A 27 -24.67 42.93 -5.56
N LYS A 28 -25.94 43.06 -5.16
CA LYS A 28 -26.46 42.43 -3.93
C LYS A 28 -26.50 40.90 -4.02
N LYS A 29 -26.73 40.37 -5.22
CA LYS A 29 -26.69 38.93 -5.50
C LYS A 29 -25.24 38.42 -5.47
N GLU A 30 -24.32 39.13 -6.11
CA GLU A 30 -22.89 38.80 -6.08
C GLU A 30 -22.32 38.84 -4.66
N LEU A 31 -22.70 39.83 -3.85
CA LEU A 31 -22.26 39.92 -2.45
C LEU A 31 -22.72 38.72 -1.62
N LYS A 32 -23.96 38.25 -1.86
CA LYS A 32 -24.53 37.07 -1.19
C LYS A 32 -23.83 35.77 -1.63
N ASP A 33 -23.48 35.68 -2.91
CA ASP A 33 -22.72 34.55 -3.45
C ASP A 33 -21.30 34.53 -2.85
N VAL A 34 -20.65 35.68 -2.74
CA VAL A 34 -19.33 35.83 -2.10
C VAL A 34 -19.39 35.48 -0.61
N GLU A 35 -20.39 35.95 0.14
CA GLU A 35 -20.59 35.58 1.56
C GLU A 35 -20.76 34.06 1.73
N SER A 36 -21.56 33.43 0.87
CA SER A 36 -21.74 31.97 0.89
C SER A 36 -20.43 31.24 0.58
N SER A 37 -19.62 31.77 -0.34
CA SER A 37 -18.32 31.21 -0.70
C SER A 37 -17.31 31.32 0.44
N ILE A 38 -17.27 32.47 1.13
CA ILE A 38 -16.44 32.70 2.32
C ILE A 38 -16.83 31.74 3.45
N MET A 39 -18.13 31.54 3.67
CA MET A 39 -18.63 30.63 4.69
C MET A 39 -18.18 29.18 4.43
N VAL A 40 -18.24 28.71 3.18
CA VAL A 40 -17.75 27.39 2.79
C VAL A 40 -16.22 27.29 2.93
N LEU A 41 -15.49 28.32 2.54
CA LEU A 41 -14.03 28.38 2.69
C LEU A 41 -13.60 28.30 4.15
N ASN A 42 -14.27 29.02 5.06
CA ASN A 42 -14.00 28.95 6.50
C ASN A 42 -14.30 27.58 7.08
N ALA A 43 -15.41 26.94 6.68
CA ALA A 43 -15.73 25.58 7.12
C ALA A 43 -14.66 24.57 6.67
N ASN A 44 -14.18 24.68 5.43
CA ASN A 44 -13.10 23.84 4.91
C ASN A 44 -11.77 24.09 5.62
N LEU A 45 -11.48 25.34 5.97
CA LEU A 45 -10.26 25.71 6.70
C LEU A 45 -10.27 25.13 8.11
N GLU A 46 -11.42 25.16 8.78
CA GLU A 46 -11.59 24.56 10.11
C GLU A 46 -11.44 23.03 10.08
N GLU A 47 -12.01 22.38 9.05
CA GLU A 47 -11.83 20.94 8.85
C GLU A 47 -10.35 20.57 8.60
N LEU A 48 -9.63 21.38 7.80
CA LEU A 48 -8.20 21.21 7.57
C LEU A 48 -7.38 21.38 8.85
N ASN A 49 -7.71 22.37 9.68
CA ASN A 49 -7.07 22.58 10.98
C ASN A 49 -7.31 21.41 11.93
N GLN A 50 -8.53 20.88 11.98
CA GLN A 50 -8.85 19.71 12.80
C GLN A 50 -8.07 18.46 12.34
N ARG A 51 -7.98 18.23 11.03
CA ARG A 51 -7.19 17.13 10.45
C ARG A 51 -5.70 17.27 10.76
N LYS A 52 -5.16 18.49 10.65
CA LYS A 52 -3.77 18.80 11.00
C LYS A 52 -3.50 18.53 12.50
N ALA A 53 -4.38 18.98 13.39
CA ALA A 53 -4.26 18.73 14.83
C ALA A 53 -4.24 17.23 15.14
N ASN A 54 -5.16 16.46 14.56
CA ASN A 54 -5.22 15.02 14.73
C ASN A 54 -3.95 14.32 14.23
N ALA A 55 -3.44 14.68 13.04
CA ALA A 55 -2.20 14.14 12.51
C ALA A 55 -0.99 14.45 13.39
N CYS A 56 -0.92 15.67 13.94
CA CYS A 56 0.13 16.10 14.85
C CYS A 56 0.12 15.26 16.15
N CYS A 57 -1.05 15.06 16.75
CA CYS A 57 -1.21 14.21 17.93
C CYS A 57 -0.80 12.75 17.65
N SER A 58 -1.24 12.17 16.53
CA SER A 58 -0.84 10.82 16.14
C SER A 58 0.67 10.69 15.94
N MET A 59 1.32 11.66 15.30
CA MET A 59 2.77 11.67 15.15
C MET A 59 3.52 11.74 16.48
N GLN A 60 3.01 12.55 17.42
CA GLN A 60 3.63 12.67 18.75
C GLN A 60 3.53 11.36 19.52
N HIS A 61 2.37 10.69 19.50
CA HIS A 61 2.20 9.36 20.08
C HIS A 61 3.12 8.30 19.45
N LEU A 62 3.27 8.29 18.12
CA LEU A 62 4.17 7.38 17.43
C LEU A 62 5.64 7.67 17.77
N ARG A 63 6.01 8.93 17.96
CA ARG A 63 7.37 9.34 18.35
C ARG A 63 7.69 8.90 19.78
N GLU A 64 6.78 9.12 20.73
CA GLU A 64 6.93 8.65 22.12
C GLU A 64 6.97 7.12 22.21
N ARG A 65 6.15 6.43 21.41
CA ARG A 65 6.17 4.97 21.33
C ARG A 65 7.49 4.47 20.77
N ASN A 66 7.96 5.01 19.65
CA ASN A 66 9.27 4.66 19.08
C ASN A 66 10.44 4.97 20.02
N TRP A 67 10.37 6.06 20.78
CA TRP A 67 11.39 6.39 21.78
C TRP A 67 11.41 5.40 22.95
N LYS A 68 10.23 5.08 23.52
CA LYS A 68 10.10 4.10 24.61
C LYS A 68 10.44 2.68 24.19
N GLU A 69 10.12 2.31 22.95
CA GLU A 69 10.21 0.94 22.45
C GLU A 69 11.57 0.69 21.79
N GLY A 70 12.12 1.64 21.01
CA GLY A 70 13.37 1.46 20.26
C GLY A 70 14.64 1.45 21.12
N ALA A 71 14.78 2.40 22.05
CA ALA A 71 15.97 2.44 22.92
C ALA A 71 15.95 1.30 23.96
N ASN A 72 14.78 1.02 24.55
CA ASN A 72 14.67 -0.05 25.55
C ASN A 72 14.68 -1.45 24.93
N ASN A 73 14.11 -1.68 23.73
CA ASN A 73 14.09 -3.05 23.18
C ASN A 73 15.50 -3.52 22.79
N VAL A 74 16.35 -2.64 22.26
CA VAL A 74 17.71 -2.98 21.85
C VAL A 74 18.55 -3.22 23.08
N VAL A 75 18.50 -2.32 24.06
CA VAL A 75 19.22 -2.47 25.33
C VAL A 75 18.74 -3.70 26.11
N ARG A 76 17.42 -3.96 26.17
CA ARG A 76 16.85 -5.15 26.82
C ARG A 76 17.22 -6.46 26.13
N ARG A 77 17.48 -6.45 24.81
CA ARG A 77 17.96 -7.63 24.07
C ARG A 77 19.47 -7.81 24.20
N LEU A 78 20.24 -6.73 24.21
CA LEU A 78 21.71 -6.77 24.30
C LEU A 78 22.21 -7.15 25.70
N LEU A 79 21.53 -6.72 26.77
CA LEU A 79 21.92 -7.04 28.15
C LEU A 79 22.04 -8.55 28.44
N PRO A 80 21.01 -9.40 28.18
CA PRO A 80 21.12 -10.83 28.41
C PRO A 80 22.10 -11.53 27.45
N LEU A 81 22.30 -10.99 26.25
CA LEU A 81 23.30 -11.50 25.31
C LEU A 81 24.73 -11.23 25.80
N LEU A 82 24.97 -10.05 26.39
CA LEU A 82 26.27 -9.69 26.97
C LEU A 82 26.57 -10.54 28.21
N GLU A 83 25.56 -10.81 29.03
CA GLU A 83 25.67 -11.70 30.19
C GLU A 83 25.96 -13.14 29.76
N SER A 84 25.23 -13.65 28.77
CA SER A 84 25.51 -14.96 28.16
C SER A 84 26.90 -15.06 27.54
N LEU A 85 27.40 -13.99 26.92
CA LEU A 85 28.75 -13.98 26.33
C LEU A 85 29.82 -14.10 27.43
N LYS A 86 29.67 -13.37 28.54
CA LYS A 86 30.58 -13.47 29.68
C LYS A 86 30.55 -14.85 30.34
N ASP A 87 29.38 -15.47 30.40
CA ASP A 87 29.26 -16.84 30.94
C ASP A 87 29.94 -17.86 30.03
N MET A 88 29.82 -17.71 28.71
CA MET A 88 30.51 -18.56 27.74
C MET A 88 32.04 -18.39 27.80
N GLU A 89 32.54 -17.15 27.93
CA GLU A 89 33.98 -16.89 28.11
C GLU A 89 34.52 -17.54 29.40
N ARG A 90 33.74 -17.52 30.49
CA ARG A 90 34.10 -18.23 31.73
C ARG A 90 34.14 -19.74 31.53
N GLN A 91 33.11 -20.31 30.90
CA GLN A 91 33.08 -21.75 30.62
C GLN A 91 34.23 -22.19 29.72
N GLU A 92 34.61 -21.39 28.72
CA GLU A 92 35.75 -21.67 27.85
C GLU A 92 37.06 -21.67 28.64
N SER A 93 37.29 -20.65 29.46
CA SER A 93 38.47 -20.57 30.34
C SER A 93 38.54 -21.76 31.30
N ASP A 94 37.44 -22.11 31.95
CA ASP A 94 37.35 -23.24 32.88
C ASP A 94 37.62 -24.56 32.15
N PHE A 95 37.02 -24.77 30.97
CA PHE A 95 37.25 -25.95 30.14
C PHE A 95 38.70 -26.05 29.69
N GLN A 96 39.33 -24.95 29.27
CA GLN A 96 40.72 -24.94 28.86
C GLN A 96 41.66 -25.27 30.03
N SER A 97 41.37 -24.74 31.22
CA SER A 97 42.12 -25.09 32.44
C SER A 97 41.98 -26.57 32.79
N HIS A 98 40.78 -27.13 32.67
CA HIS A 98 40.49 -28.54 32.90
C HIS A 98 41.23 -29.43 31.89
N CYS A 99 41.17 -29.11 30.60
CA CYS A 99 41.90 -29.83 29.56
C CYS A 99 43.41 -29.80 29.79
N ASN A 100 43.96 -28.65 30.21
CA ASN A 100 45.39 -28.54 30.54
C ASN A 100 45.76 -29.40 31.74
N ALA A 101 44.95 -29.40 32.80
CA ALA A 101 45.17 -30.23 33.98
C ALA A 101 45.11 -31.74 33.65
N VAL A 102 44.12 -32.16 32.87
CA VAL A 102 43.98 -33.55 32.39
C VAL A 102 45.17 -33.93 31.52
N ARG A 103 45.61 -33.04 30.61
CA ARG A 103 46.79 -33.28 29.78
C ARG A 103 48.06 -33.45 30.60
N SER A 104 48.28 -32.61 31.61
CA SER A 104 49.43 -32.73 32.51
C SER A 104 49.40 -34.04 33.31
N LYS A 105 48.21 -34.47 33.78
CA LYS A 105 48.04 -35.74 34.47
C LYS A 105 48.36 -36.93 33.57
N LEU A 106 47.78 -36.98 32.37
CA LEU A 106 48.05 -38.04 31.40
C LEU A 106 49.53 -38.08 30.99
N GLN A 107 50.19 -36.92 30.86
CA GLN A 107 51.62 -36.87 30.57
C GLN A 107 52.45 -37.45 31.73
N ALA A 108 52.05 -37.22 32.98
CA ALA A 108 52.71 -37.81 34.14
C ALA A 108 52.53 -39.33 34.17
N ASP A 109 51.31 -39.82 33.92
CA ASP A 109 51.00 -41.25 33.85
C ASP A 109 51.79 -41.94 32.71
N ILE A 110 51.91 -41.31 31.54
CA ILE A 110 52.74 -41.80 30.43
C ILE A 110 54.21 -41.90 30.84
N ASN A 111 54.76 -40.87 31.46
CA ASN A 111 56.16 -40.87 31.90
C ASN A 111 56.43 -41.94 32.99
N GLU A 112 55.44 -42.24 33.83
CA GLU A 112 55.52 -43.32 34.83
C GLU A 112 55.48 -44.70 34.17
N LEU A 113 54.56 -44.89 33.22
CA LEU A 113 54.47 -46.12 32.43
C LEU A 113 55.72 -46.37 31.57
N GLU A 114 56.30 -45.34 30.95
CA GLU A 114 57.57 -45.44 30.22
C GLU A 114 58.74 -45.87 31.13
N LYS A 115 58.78 -45.37 32.37
CA LYS A 115 59.77 -45.79 33.38
C LYS A 115 59.56 -47.24 33.81
N LEU A 116 58.31 -47.66 33.99
CA LEU A 116 57.97 -49.04 34.35
C LEU A 116 58.31 -50.02 33.22
N VAL A 117 58.02 -49.68 31.97
CA VAL A 117 58.39 -50.47 30.78
C VAL A 117 59.91 -50.57 30.63
N SER A 118 60.66 -49.51 30.95
CA SER A 118 62.12 -49.51 30.94
C SER A 118 62.75 -50.34 32.08
N SER A 119 61.97 -50.72 33.11
CA SER A 119 62.46 -51.42 34.30
C SER A 119 62.35 -52.95 34.26
N GLY A 120 61.83 -53.53 33.17
CA GLY A 120 61.92 -54.97 32.89
C GLY A 120 61.33 -55.89 33.96
N ASN A 121 60.05 -55.72 34.32
CA ASN A 121 59.31 -56.62 35.22
C ASN A 121 58.22 -57.42 34.48
N ASP A 122 57.96 -58.61 35.03
CA ASP A 122 57.21 -59.76 34.50
C ASP A 122 55.85 -59.51 33.80
N ASP A 123 55.61 -60.34 32.78
CA ASP A 123 54.91 -60.01 31.53
C ASP A 123 53.39 -60.35 31.49
N GLU A 124 52.80 -60.87 32.57
CA GLU A 124 51.39 -61.34 32.53
C GLU A 124 50.38 -60.34 33.12
N SER A 125 50.75 -59.64 34.21
CA SER A 125 49.88 -58.62 34.84
C SER A 125 49.86 -57.31 34.05
N LEU A 126 50.98 -56.96 33.40
CA LEU A 126 51.11 -55.80 32.53
C LEU A 126 50.30 -55.98 31.25
N PHE A 127 50.35 -57.17 30.62
CA PHE A 127 49.56 -57.48 29.43
C PHE A 127 48.05 -57.43 29.71
N ASN A 128 47.61 -57.90 30.88
CA ASN A 128 46.21 -57.85 31.27
C ASN A 128 45.75 -56.40 31.57
N GLY A 129 46.59 -55.60 32.24
CA GLY A 129 46.34 -54.17 32.47
C GLY A 129 46.32 -53.34 31.18
N LEU A 130 47.23 -53.64 30.25
CA LEU A 130 47.29 -53.01 28.92
C LEU A 130 46.08 -53.40 28.06
N SER A 131 45.69 -54.67 28.09
CA SER A 131 44.48 -55.16 27.41
C SER A 131 43.21 -54.51 27.96
N HIS A 132 43.12 -54.33 29.29
CA HIS A 132 42.00 -53.62 29.91
C HIS A 132 41.99 -52.13 29.53
N SER A 133 43.15 -51.46 29.54
CA SER A 133 43.28 -50.07 29.08
C SER A 133 42.93 -49.91 27.59
N LEU A 134 43.32 -50.87 26.76
CA LEU A 134 42.97 -50.89 25.33
C LEU A 134 41.46 -51.08 25.16
N HIS A 135 40.86 -52.01 25.90
CA HIS A 135 39.41 -52.23 25.90
C HIS A 135 38.65 -50.97 26.31
N ASP A 136 39.04 -50.33 27.42
CA ASP A 136 38.47 -49.05 27.88
C ASP A 136 38.59 -47.96 26.81
N SER A 137 39.73 -47.89 26.11
CA SER A 137 39.95 -46.90 25.04
C SER A 137 39.05 -47.16 23.83
N ILE A 138 38.81 -48.43 23.47
CA ILE A 138 37.90 -48.83 22.39
C ILE A 138 36.46 -48.55 22.78
N GLU A 139 36.06 -48.80 24.03
CA GLU A 139 34.73 -48.44 24.52
C GLU A 139 34.50 -46.93 24.52
N ARG A 140 35.48 -46.13 24.96
CA ARG A 140 35.44 -44.66 24.87
C ARG A 140 35.36 -44.18 23.42
N LEU A 141 36.07 -44.83 22.50
CA LEU A 141 35.98 -44.51 21.07
C LEU A 141 34.60 -44.88 20.49
N ASN A 142 34.04 -46.01 20.90
CA ASN A 142 32.70 -46.43 20.47
C ASN A 142 31.59 -45.60 21.09
N SER A 143 31.74 -45.09 22.32
CA SER A 143 30.81 -44.12 22.92
C SER A 143 30.89 -42.78 22.18
N ALA A 144 32.08 -42.27 21.91
CA ALA A 144 32.28 -41.05 21.13
C ALA A 144 31.69 -41.16 19.70
N LYS A 145 31.87 -42.31 19.03
CA LYS A 145 31.24 -42.58 17.72
C LYS A 145 29.71 -42.56 17.79
N ARG A 146 29.12 -43.14 18.85
CA ARG A 146 27.66 -43.12 19.06
C ARG A 146 27.15 -41.70 19.30
N GLU A 147 27.87 -40.92 20.09
CA GLU A 147 27.52 -39.51 20.33
C GLU A 147 27.60 -38.70 19.03
N LEU A 148 28.68 -38.84 18.26
CA LEU A 148 28.81 -38.21 16.94
C LEU A 148 27.67 -38.60 15.99
N ALA A 149 27.29 -39.88 15.96
CA ALA A 149 26.18 -40.35 15.13
C ALA A 149 24.84 -39.70 15.56
N THR A 150 24.61 -39.53 16.87
CA THR A 150 23.44 -38.82 17.38
C THR A 150 23.46 -37.35 16.97
N LYS A 151 24.60 -36.66 17.10
CA LYS A 151 24.75 -35.26 16.66
C LYS A 151 24.55 -35.08 15.16
N LEU A 152 25.06 -36.00 14.33
CA LEU A 152 24.83 -35.97 12.89
C LEU A 152 23.34 -36.13 12.54
N ARG A 153 22.62 -37.01 13.24
CA ARG A 153 21.15 -37.14 13.06
C ARG A 153 20.42 -35.86 13.46
N GLU A 154 20.81 -35.23 14.57
CA GLU A 154 20.27 -33.92 15.00
C GLU A 154 20.51 -32.85 13.94
N ILE A 155 21.72 -32.74 13.39
CA ILE A 155 22.07 -31.78 12.32
C ILE A 155 21.22 -32.02 11.08
N VAL A 156 21.05 -33.27 10.65
CA VAL A 156 20.22 -33.60 9.48
C VAL A 156 18.76 -33.20 9.70
N LEU A 157 18.22 -33.43 10.90
CA LEU A 157 16.86 -33.00 11.25
C LEU A 157 16.74 -31.47 11.23
N LEU A 158 17.73 -30.74 11.75
CA LEU A 158 17.75 -29.28 11.73
C LEU A 158 17.84 -28.74 10.30
N LYS A 159 18.66 -29.35 9.43
CA LYS A 159 18.75 -28.97 8.02
C LYS A 159 17.41 -29.13 7.30
N ARG A 160 16.71 -30.25 7.49
CA ARG A 160 15.38 -30.45 6.92
C ARG A 160 14.38 -29.39 7.38
N LYS A 161 14.38 -29.08 8.68
CA LYS A 161 13.53 -28.00 9.22
C LYS A 161 13.88 -26.63 8.64
N LEU A 162 15.14 -26.39 8.31
CA LEU A 162 15.57 -25.14 7.67
C LEU A 162 15.14 -25.12 6.20
N ASP A 163 15.27 -26.23 5.49
CA ASP A 163 14.83 -26.37 4.09
C ASP A 163 13.30 -26.23 3.95
N ASP A 164 12.53 -26.57 4.99
CA ASP A 164 11.08 -26.35 5.05
C ASP A 164 10.72 -24.85 5.17
N VAL A 165 11.66 -24.00 5.58
CA VAL A 165 11.45 -22.55 5.73
C VAL A 165 11.86 -21.84 4.44
N PRO A 166 10.93 -21.14 3.76
CA PRO A 166 11.27 -20.44 2.53
C PRO A 166 12.34 -19.37 2.80
N THR A 167 13.34 -19.38 1.95
CA THR A 167 14.43 -18.41 1.97
C THR A 167 13.92 -17.01 1.61
N GLN A 168 14.67 -15.98 1.97
CA GLN A 168 14.30 -14.60 1.65
C GLN A 168 14.17 -14.37 0.13
N ALA A 169 14.97 -15.07 -0.69
CA ALA A 169 14.86 -15.01 -2.14
C ALA A 169 13.52 -15.59 -2.63
N GLU A 170 13.08 -16.72 -2.08
CA GLU A 170 11.79 -17.34 -2.41
C GLU A 170 10.63 -16.47 -1.97
N LEU A 171 10.69 -15.86 -0.78
CA LEU A 171 9.68 -14.91 -0.32
C LEU A 171 9.53 -13.72 -1.28
N ILE A 172 10.64 -13.15 -1.76
CA ILE A 172 10.62 -12.06 -2.75
C ILE A 172 10.02 -12.53 -4.09
N GLN A 173 10.31 -13.77 -4.51
CA GLN A 173 9.70 -14.34 -5.72
C GLN A 173 8.18 -14.49 -5.56
N TYR A 174 7.72 -14.99 -4.41
CA TYR A 174 6.30 -15.11 -4.12
C TYR A 174 5.61 -13.74 -4.09
N GLU A 175 6.20 -12.74 -3.44
CA GLU A 175 5.68 -11.38 -3.42
C GLU A 175 5.48 -10.80 -4.84
N ARG A 176 6.48 -10.98 -5.72
CA ARG A 176 6.38 -10.59 -7.13
C ARG A 176 5.27 -11.35 -7.84
N ARG A 177 5.20 -12.67 -7.67
CA ARG A 177 4.16 -13.52 -8.29
C ARG A 177 2.75 -13.15 -7.82
N PHE A 178 2.58 -12.83 -6.54
CA PHE A 178 1.31 -12.35 -6.00
C PHE A 178 0.94 -10.98 -6.57
N SER A 179 1.91 -10.07 -6.71
CA SER A 179 1.70 -8.75 -7.31
C SER A 179 1.26 -8.86 -8.78
N GLU A 180 1.89 -9.74 -9.56
CA GLU A 180 1.51 -10.05 -10.95
C GLU A 180 0.10 -10.64 -11.04
N LEU A 181 -0.20 -11.63 -10.18
CA LEU A 181 -1.51 -12.25 -10.12
C LEU A 181 -2.59 -11.22 -9.78
N TYR A 182 -2.31 -10.36 -8.81
CA TYR A 182 -3.22 -9.29 -8.39
C TYR A 182 -3.48 -8.30 -9.53
N ALA A 183 -2.44 -7.89 -10.26
CA ALA A 183 -2.60 -7.05 -11.45
C ALA A 183 -3.46 -7.71 -12.54
N ASN A 184 -3.28 -9.02 -12.77
CA ASN A 184 -4.10 -9.77 -13.72
C ASN A 184 -5.57 -9.84 -13.29
N ILE A 185 -5.85 -10.16 -12.01
CA ILE A 185 -7.20 -10.18 -11.45
C ILE A 185 -7.87 -8.81 -11.59
N GLN A 186 -7.17 -7.73 -11.24
CA GLN A 186 -7.68 -6.37 -11.41
C GLN A 186 -7.96 -6.05 -12.89
N GLY A 187 -7.07 -6.46 -13.80
CA GLY A 187 -7.26 -6.32 -15.25
C GLY A 187 -8.53 -7.00 -15.74
N LYS A 188 -8.74 -8.26 -15.34
CA LYS A 188 -9.96 -9.02 -15.67
C LYS A 188 -11.21 -8.38 -15.08
N HIS A 189 -11.16 -7.94 -13.82
CA HIS A 189 -12.28 -7.24 -13.19
C HIS A 189 -12.68 -5.97 -13.94
N ARG A 190 -11.69 -5.16 -14.34
CA ARG A 190 -11.91 -3.96 -15.16
C ARG A 190 -12.51 -4.31 -16.52
N GLN A 191 -12.01 -5.36 -17.16
CA GLN A 191 -12.54 -5.85 -18.45
C GLN A 191 -14.00 -6.28 -18.32
N THR A 192 -14.33 -7.08 -17.30
CA THR A 192 -15.70 -7.52 -17.02
C THR A 192 -16.63 -6.33 -16.80
N ARG A 193 -16.23 -5.33 -16.00
CA ARG A 193 -17.02 -4.10 -15.80
C ARG A 193 -17.27 -3.36 -17.11
N LYS A 194 -16.27 -3.25 -17.98
CA LYS A 194 -16.45 -2.63 -19.30
C LYS A 194 -17.46 -3.40 -20.15
N TYR A 195 -17.40 -4.73 -20.16
CA TYR A 195 -18.38 -5.54 -20.90
C TYR A 195 -19.80 -5.34 -20.39
N TYR A 196 -20.01 -5.33 -19.06
CA TYR A 196 -21.33 -5.05 -18.49
C TYR A 196 -21.82 -3.64 -18.81
N ALA A 197 -20.95 -2.62 -18.75
CA ALA A 197 -21.32 -1.26 -19.12
C ALA A 197 -21.76 -1.17 -20.59
N THR A 198 -20.99 -1.77 -21.51
CA THR A 198 -21.34 -1.81 -22.93
C THR A 198 -22.63 -2.60 -23.16
N PHE A 199 -22.81 -3.74 -22.50
CA PHE A 199 -24.03 -4.55 -22.60
C PHE A 199 -25.26 -3.76 -22.14
N ASN A 200 -25.19 -3.09 -21.00
CA ASN A 200 -26.29 -2.28 -20.48
C ASN A 200 -26.63 -1.12 -21.43
N ALA A 201 -25.61 -0.42 -21.96
CA ALA A 201 -25.82 0.64 -22.94
C ALA A 201 -26.50 0.12 -24.22
N LEU A 202 -26.07 -1.04 -24.74
CA LEU A 202 -26.70 -1.66 -25.91
C LEU A 202 -28.15 -2.10 -25.62
N LEU A 203 -28.42 -2.56 -24.40
CA LEU A 203 -29.77 -2.93 -23.97
C LEU A 203 -30.69 -1.70 -23.93
N GLU A 204 -30.22 -0.59 -23.36
CA GLU A 204 -30.96 0.68 -23.36
C GLU A 204 -31.22 1.21 -24.78
N ILE A 205 -30.22 1.15 -25.67
CA ILE A 205 -30.39 1.51 -27.09
C ILE A 205 -31.44 0.63 -27.76
N LYS A 206 -31.39 -0.69 -27.55
CA LYS A 206 -32.39 -1.63 -28.08
C LYS A 206 -33.79 -1.27 -27.59
N GLU A 207 -33.96 -0.97 -26.31
CA GLU A 207 -35.27 -0.58 -25.76
C GLU A 207 -35.78 0.73 -26.36
N LEU A 208 -34.91 1.72 -26.57
CA LEU A 208 -35.28 2.98 -27.24
C LEU A 208 -35.68 2.75 -28.69
N MET A 209 -34.94 1.92 -29.44
CA MET A 209 -35.29 1.53 -30.81
C MET A 209 -36.64 0.81 -30.91
N LEU A 210 -36.96 -0.06 -29.94
CA LEU A 210 -38.26 -0.73 -29.88
C LEU A 210 -39.40 0.27 -29.62
N LYS A 211 -39.18 1.26 -28.75
CA LYS A 211 -40.14 2.35 -28.49
C LYS A 211 -40.36 3.20 -29.74
N GLU A 212 -39.30 3.53 -30.48
CA GLU A 212 -39.38 4.25 -31.75
C GLU A 212 -40.16 3.46 -32.80
N THR A 213 -39.87 2.17 -32.95
CA THR A 213 -40.59 1.29 -33.88
C THR A 213 -42.09 1.21 -33.53
N SER A 214 -42.42 1.05 -32.24
CA SER A 214 -43.80 1.06 -31.76
C SER A 214 -44.51 2.39 -32.03
N LEU A 215 -43.80 3.52 -31.85
CA LEU A 215 -44.32 4.85 -32.14
C LEU A 215 -44.59 5.03 -33.65
N LEU A 216 -43.65 4.65 -34.51
CA LEU A 216 -43.81 4.74 -35.96
C LEU A 216 -44.97 3.87 -36.47
N ASN A 217 -45.11 2.65 -35.94
CA ASN A 217 -46.25 1.78 -36.25
C ASN A 217 -47.59 2.40 -35.81
N SER A 218 -47.62 3.02 -34.63
CA SER A 218 -48.80 3.73 -34.12
C SER A 218 -49.19 4.92 -34.99
N ILE A 219 -48.21 5.73 -35.42
CA ILE A 219 -48.43 6.85 -36.34
C ILE A 219 -48.96 6.35 -37.67
N SER A 220 -48.32 5.31 -38.25
CA SER A 220 -48.73 4.73 -39.53
C SER A 220 -50.18 4.21 -39.49
N SER A 221 -50.56 3.51 -38.42
CA SER A 221 -51.92 2.98 -38.25
C SER A 221 -52.96 4.10 -38.09
N GLN A 222 -52.63 5.18 -37.38
CA GLN A 222 -53.58 6.28 -37.14
C GLN A 222 -53.68 7.25 -38.33
N PHE A 223 -52.69 7.27 -39.21
CA PHE A 223 -52.58 8.28 -40.27
C PHE A 223 -53.74 8.25 -41.26
N GLN A 224 -54.10 7.06 -41.76
CA GLN A 224 -55.15 6.90 -42.77
C GLN A 224 -56.52 7.35 -42.25
N ASP A 225 -56.87 6.99 -41.03
CA ASP A 225 -58.15 7.37 -40.42
C ASP A 225 -58.18 8.87 -40.10
N ALA A 226 -57.09 9.42 -39.58
CA ALA A 226 -57.00 10.82 -39.18
C ALA A 226 -57.10 11.79 -40.36
N ILE A 227 -56.53 11.45 -41.53
CA ILE A 227 -56.50 12.37 -42.69
C ILE A 227 -57.87 12.56 -43.35
N THR A 228 -58.79 11.60 -43.17
CA THR A 228 -60.13 11.60 -43.78
C THR A 228 -61.03 12.75 -43.31
N SER A 229 -60.75 13.36 -42.15
CA SER A 229 -61.56 14.43 -41.57
C SER A 229 -60.71 15.59 -41.06
N THR A 230 -61.24 16.82 -41.13
CA THR A 230 -60.54 18.00 -40.59
C THR A 230 -60.26 17.86 -39.10
N ALA A 231 -61.21 17.34 -38.32
CA ALA A 231 -61.02 17.12 -36.90
C ALA A 231 -59.95 16.05 -36.59
N GLY A 232 -59.89 14.99 -37.40
CA GLY A 232 -58.84 13.96 -37.31
C GLY A 232 -57.45 14.54 -37.60
N ARG A 233 -57.33 15.40 -38.61
CA ARG A 233 -56.08 16.10 -38.94
C ARG A 233 -55.58 16.96 -37.79
N THR A 234 -56.45 17.75 -37.16
CA THR A 234 -56.06 18.59 -36.02
C THR A 234 -55.59 17.73 -34.84
N LYS A 235 -56.31 16.65 -34.50
CA LYS A 235 -55.90 15.72 -33.43
C LYS A 235 -54.55 15.05 -33.69
N LEU A 236 -54.27 14.68 -34.95
CA LEU A 236 -52.98 14.10 -35.33
C LEU A 236 -51.84 15.11 -35.13
N ILE A 237 -52.06 16.37 -35.52
CA ILE A 237 -51.09 17.47 -35.31
C ILE A 237 -50.83 17.67 -33.81
N ASP A 238 -51.89 17.77 -33.00
CA ASP A 238 -51.76 17.95 -31.54
C ASP A 238 -51.01 16.78 -30.89
N SER A 239 -51.28 15.54 -31.34
CA SER A 239 -50.58 14.33 -30.89
C SER A 239 -49.09 14.36 -31.25
N MET A 240 -48.75 14.72 -32.49
CA MET A 240 -47.36 14.85 -32.92
C MET A 240 -46.61 15.95 -32.17
N ASP A 241 -47.23 17.11 -31.94
CA ASP A 241 -46.65 18.19 -31.15
C ASP A 241 -46.39 17.74 -29.70
N GLY A 242 -47.33 17.01 -29.10
CA GLY A 242 -47.16 16.39 -27.78
C GLY A 242 -46.00 15.37 -27.73
N ILE A 243 -45.86 14.54 -28.76
CA ILE A 243 -44.75 13.57 -28.87
C ILE A 243 -43.40 14.30 -28.94
N VAL A 244 -43.28 15.29 -29.83
CA VAL A 244 -42.04 16.08 -30.01
C VAL A 244 -41.66 16.80 -28.71
N LYS A 245 -42.62 17.44 -28.04
CA LYS A 245 -42.38 18.09 -26.74
C LYS A 245 -41.93 17.08 -25.69
N GLY A 246 -42.58 15.92 -25.63
CA GLY A 246 -42.24 14.86 -24.68
C GLY A 246 -40.86 14.23 -24.92
N THR A 247 -40.44 14.07 -26.19
CA THR A 247 -39.10 13.58 -26.53
C THR A 247 -38.04 14.62 -26.25
N GLN A 248 -38.30 15.90 -26.55
CA GLN A 248 -37.40 17.02 -26.26
C GLN A 248 -37.13 17.15 -24.75
N GLN A 249 -38.18 17.10 -23.92
CA GLN A 249 -38.03 17.14 -22.46
C GLN A 249 -37.20 15.98 -21.90
N LYS A 250 -37.38 14.77 -22.45
CA LYS A 250 -36.57 13.60 -22.05
C LYS A 250 -35.11 13.78 -22.45
N LEU A 251 -34.86 14.30 -23.66
CA LEU A 251 -33.51 14.55 -24.16
C LEU A 251 -32.78 15.56 -23.26
N GLU A 252 -33.42 16.69 -22.92
CA GLU A 252 -32.87 17.70 -22.02
C GLU A 252 -32.52 17.11 -20.64
N LYS A 253 -33.42 16.28 -20.07
CA LYS A 253 -33.16 15.62 -18.80
C LYS A 253 -31.93 14.70 -18.85
N VAL A 254 -31.79 13.92 -19.92
CA VAL A 254 -30.62 13.04 -20.12
C VAL A 254 -29.34 13.85 -20.32
N GLN A 255 -29.40 14.95 -21.08
CA GLN A 255 -28.26 15.84 -21.28
C GLN A 255 -27.78 16.49 -19.97
N LEU A 256 -28.70 16.91 -19.09
CA LEU A 256 -28.35 17.45 -17.78
C LEU A 256 -27.64 16.41 -16.90
N VAL A 257 -28.14 15.17 -16.86
CA VAL A 257 -27.49 14.07 -16.14
C VAL A 257 -26.11 13.78 -16.71
N LEU A 258 -25.98 13.74 -18.04
CA LEU A 258 -24.70 13.52 -18.72
C LEU A 258 -23.67 14.60 -18.35
N GLN A 259 -24.07 15.88 -18.36
CA GLN A 259 -23.20 16.98 -17.97
C GLN A 259 -22.77 16.90 -16.50
N ALA A 260 -23.67 16.51 -15.60
CA ALA A 260 -23.34 16.32 -14.19
C ALA A 260 -22.31 15.20 -13.98
N GLU A 261 -22.52 14.03 -14.62
CA GLU A 261 -21.58 12.90 -14.58
C GLU A 261 -20.23 13.24 -15.21
N GLN A 262 -20.24 14.00 -16.32
CA GLN A 262 -19.01 14.45 -16.96
C GLN A 262 -18.16 15.31 -16.02
N LYS A 263 -18.77 16.27 -15.31
CA LYS A 263 -18.07 17.09 -14.31
C LYS A 263 -17.47 16.24 -13.18
N VAL A 264 -18.20 15.22 -12.71
CA VAL A 264 -17.69 14.28 -11.70
C VAL A 264 -16.50 13.50 -12.25
N CYS A 265 -16.59 13.00 -13.48
CA CYS A 265 -15.52 12.27 -14.16
C CYS A 265 -14.25 13.12 -14.30
N ASP A 266 -14.40 14.37 -14.73
CA ASP A 266 -13.27 15.27 -14.93
C ASP A 266 -12.62 15.67 -13.60
N GLY A 267 -13.41 15.94 -12.56
CA GLY A 267 -12.89 16.14 -11.21
C GLY A 267 -12.15 14.93 -10.65
N LEU A 268 -12.59 13.70 -10.95
CA LEU A 268 -11.87 12.49 -10.57
C LEU A 268 -10.54 12.32 -11.33
N LYS A 269 -10.51 12.65 -12.63
CA LYS A 269 -9.28 12.61 -13.44
C LYS A 269 -8.25 13.59 -12.92
N GLU A 270 -8.67 14.80 -12.55
CA GLU A 270 -7.78 15.82 -11.97
C GLU A 270 -7.17 15.36 -10.64
N ARG A 271 -8.00 14.85 -9.72
CA ARG A 271 -7.50 14.30 -8.44
C ARG A 271 -6.53 13.14 -8.66
N TYR A 272 -6.83 12.24 -9.60
CA TYR A 272 -5.93 11.15 -9.95
C TYR A 272 -4.61 11.67 -10.51
N ALA A 273 -4.64 12.64 -11.43
CA ALA A 273 -3.43 13.25 -11.99
C ALA A 273 -2.58 13.93 -10.91
N ALA A 274 -3.21 14.63 -9.96
CA ALA A 274 -2.52 15.24 -8.82
C ALA A 274 -1.86 14.19 -7.92
N ALA A 275 -2.57 13.12 -7.57
CA ALA A 275 -2.01 12.03 -6.75
C ALA A 275 -0.82 11.33 -7.45
N ILE A 276 -0.90 11.12 -8.77
CA ILE A 276 0.23 10.58 -9.55
C ILE A 276 1.42 11.54 -9.56
N ALA A 277 1.19 12.85 -9.67
CA ALA A 277 2.26 13.84 -9.61
C ALA A 277 2.94 13.84 -8.22
N GLU A 278 2.17 13.76 -7.14
CA GLU A 278 2.68 13.66 -5.77
C GLU A 278 3.47 12.36 -5.56
N GLN A 279 2.95 11.22 -6.03
CA GLN A 279 3.67 9.94 -5.99
C GLN A 279 5.03 10.02 -6.71
N ARG A 280 5.05 10.62 -7.91
CA ARG A 280 6.30 10.82 -8.67
C ARG A 280 7.28 11.71 -7.92
N HIS A 281 6.78 12.79 -7.32
CA HIS A 281 7.59 13.68 -6.50
C HIS A 281 8.20 12.95 -5.30
N GLY A 282 7.39 12.16 -4.57
CA GLY A 282 7.86 11.34 -3.45
C GLY A 282 8.92 10.32 -3.86
N TYR A 283 8.75 9.66 -5.01
CA TYR A 283 9.76 8.75 -5.56
C TYR A 283 11.07 9.47 -5.89
N SER A 284 11.00 10.65 -6.52
CA SER A 284 12.19 11.47 -6.80
C SER A 284 12.91 11.87 -5.52
N LEU A 285 12.18 12.25 -4.47
CA LEU A 285 12.76 12.61 -3.17
C LEU A 285 13.43 11.40 -2.49
N LEU A 286 12.78 10.23 -2.52
CA LEU A 286 13.35 8.99 -2.00
C LEU A 286 14.65 8.62 -2.71
N LYS A 287 14.67 8.76 -4.04
CA LYS A 287 15.88 8.50 -4.84
C LYS A 287 17.02 9.45 -4.48
N ALA A 288 16.73 10.76 -4.37
CA ALA A 288 17.72 11.74 -3.94
C ALA A 288 18.24 11.44 -2.53
N PHE A 289 17.37 11.07 -1.60
CA PHE A 289 17.76 10.65 -0.25
C PHE A 289 18.68 9.42 -0.28
N GLN A 290 18.35 8.42 -1.10
CA GLN A 290 19.18 7.22 -1.24
C GLN A 290 20.58 7.53 -1.79
N GLU A 291 20.68 8.45 -2.75
CA GLU A 291 21.95 8.94 -3.28
C GLU A 291 22.78 9.67 -2.21
N GLU A 292 22.16 10.51 -1.37
CA GLU A 292 22.84 11.15 -0.24
C GLU A 292 23.28 10.16 0.85
N CYS A 293 22.47 9.13 1.14
CA CYS A 293 22.87 8.06 2.04
C CYS A 293 24.10 7.30 1.52
N ALA A 294 24.13 6.95 0.24
CA ALA A 294 25.28 6.29 -0.39
C ALA A 294 26.54 7.17 -0.32
N LYS A 295 26.41 8.49 -0.54
CA LYS A 295 27.52 9.44 -0.36
C LYS A 295 28.00 9.48 1.08
N ASN A 296 27.08 9.50 2.06
CA ASN A 296 27.44 9.53 3.48
C ASN A 296 28.20 8.26 3.90
N GLU A 297 27.72 7.08 3.47
CA GLU A 297 28.40 5.82 3.71
C GLU A 297 29.82 5.81 3.11
N TYR A 298 29.97 6.31 1.88
CA TYR A 298 31.28 6.45 1.23
C TYR A 298 32.22 7.41 1.99
N LEU A 299 31.72 8.54 2.49
CA LEU A 299 32.52 9.46 3.30
C LEU A 299 32.91 8.85 4.65
N ARG A 300 32.00 8.09 5.28
CA ARG A 300 32.29 7.38 6.53
C ARG A 300 33.36 6.31 6.35
N SER A 301 33.32 5.56 5.25
CA SER A 301 34.36 4.56 4.97
C SER A 301 35.74 5.21 4.79
N GLN A 302 35.82 6.34 4.09
CA GLN A 302 37.09 7.09 3.98
C GLN A 302 37.57 7.65 5.32
N THR A 303 36.67 8.16 6.15
CA THR A 303 37.06 8.73 7.45
C THR A 303 37.56 7.64 8.42
N SER A 304 37.01 6.42 8.31
CA SER A 304 37.46 5.25 9.06
C SER A 304 38.83 4.72 8.62
N GLU A 305 39.28 5.01 7.39
CA GLU A 305 40.62 4.67 6.91
C GLU A 305 41.69 5.71 7.31
N ILE A 306 41.26 6.91 7.73
CA ILE A 306 42.16 8.04 8.05
C ILE A 306 42.45 8.16 9.57
N LEU A 307 41.70 7.43 10.42
CA LEU A 307 41.99 7.32 11.85
C LEU A 307 42.72 5.98 12.15
N PRO A 308 44.00 6.01 12.56
CA PRO A 308 44.76 4.81 12.94
C PRO A 308 44.30 4.19 14.26
#